data_AF-A0A382TY65-F1
#
_entry.id   AF-A0A382TY65-F1
#
_cell.length_a   1.000
_cell.length_b   1.000
_cell.length_c   1.000
_cell.angle_alpha   90.00
_cell.angle_beta   90.00
_cell.angle_gamma   90.00
#
_symmetry.space_group_name_H-M   'P 1'
#
loop_
_entity.id
_entity.type
_entity.pdbx_description
1 polymer ?
#
loop_
_entity_poly.entity_id
_entity_poly.type
_entity_poly.pdbx_seq_one_letter_code
_entity_poly.pdbx_strand_id
1 'polypeptide(L)'
;MLSKIRLLLCIGLVASSNTFGSYAIYVGKNLTKDGSVMIGGSGDEVSSHWLEIVPEKDHPAGTTIPVGVTEDANMPGKFIQISQIGHTYRYLTMNYSEYLGFPPPLTN
;
A
#
# COMPACT_ATOMS: atom_id res chain seq x y z
N MET A 1 -33.36 -29.72 16.18
CA MET A 1 -32.77 -29.48 14.84
C MET A 1 -32.08 -28.12 14.75
N LEU A 2 -32.72 -27.02 15.21
CA LEU A 2 -32.12 -25.68 15.24
C LEU A 2 -30.82 -25.54 16.08
N SER A 3 -30.65 -26.27 17.19
CA SER A 3 -29.42 -26.13 18.01
C SER A 3 -28.18 -26.74 17.37
N LYS A 4 -28.33 -27.81 16.58
CA LYS A 4 -27.23 -28.42 15.82
C LYS A 4 -26.76 -27.52 14.68
N ILE A 5 -27.70 -26.80 14.05
CA ILE A 5 -27.41 -25.79 13.01
C ILE A 5 -26.67 -24.59 13.59
N ARG A 6 -27.07 -24.11 14.78
CA ARG A 6 -26.34 -23.03 15.49
C ARG A 6 -24.93 -23.42 15.90
N LEU A 7 -24.74 -24.67 16.35
CA LEU A 7 -23.42 -25.18 16.74
C LEU A 7 -22.47 -25.34 15.54
N LEU A 8 -22.95 -25.84 14.39
CA LEU A 8 -22.15 -25.90 13.16
C LEU A 8 -21.75 -24.50 12.66
N LEU A 9 -22.65 -23.51 12.76
CA LEU A 9 -22.36 -22.14 12.33
C LEU A 9 -21.26 -21.48 13.19
N CYS A 10 -21.26 -21.72 14.51
CA CYS A 10 -20.19 -21.26 15.40
C CYS A 10 -18.84 -21.93 15.12
N ILE A 11 -18.82 -23.23 14.78
CA ILE A 11 -17.57 -23.96 14.46
C ILE A 11 -16.98 -23.49 13.12
N GLY A 12 -17.81 -23.19 12.12
CA GLY A 12 -17.35 -22.68 10.82
C GLY A 12 -16.68 -21.30 10.90
N LEU A 13 -17.13 -20.43 11.81
CA LEU A 13 -16.53 -19.10 12.05
C LEU A 13 -15.15 -19.19 12.71
N VAL A 14 -14.92 -20.19 13.58
CA VAL A 14 -13.64 -20.42 14.25
C VAL A 14 -12.63 -21.12 13.34
N ALA A 15 -13.10 -21.82 12.31
CA ALA A 15 -12.27 -22.47 11.27
C ALA A 15 -11.83 -21.50 10.15
N SER A 16 -11.95 -20.19 10.37
CA SER A 16 -11.38 -19.19 9.46
C SER A 16 -9.86 -19.26 9.59
N SER A 17 -9.16 -19.69 8.53
CA SER A 17 -7.70 -19.61 8.46
C SER A 17 -7.27 -18.16 8.73
N ASN A 18 -6.20 -17.96 9.51
CA ASN A 18 -5.52 -16.66 9.61
C ASN A 18 -5.14 -16.24 8.19
N THR A 19 -5.92 -15.35 7.60
CA THR A 19 -5.59 -14.76 6.31
C THR A 19 -4.64 -13.62 6.61
N PHE A 20 -3.38 -13.79 6.21
CA PHE A 20 -2.49 -12.65 6.08
C PHE A 20 -3.03 -11.78 4.94
N GLY A 21 -3.19 -10.49 5.18
CA GLY A 21 -3.83 -9.63 4.21
C GLY A 21 -3.74 -8.17 4.57
N SER A 22 -3.25 -7.37 3.63
CA SER A 22 -3.33 -5.92 3.70
C SER A 22 -4.76 -5.47 3.42
N TYR A 23 -5.24 -4.46 4.13
CA TYR A 23 -6.52 -3.83 3.86
C TYR A 23 -6.38 -2.31 3.80
N ALA A 24 -7.26 -1.68 3.02
CA ALA A 24 -7.41 -0.24 2.96
C ALA A 24 -8.88 0.13 3.17
N ILE A 25 -9.09 1.28 3.82
CA ILE A 25 -10.39 1.87 4.11
C ILE A 25 -10.40 3.26 3.49
N TYR A 26 -11.42 3.51 2.68
CA TYR A 26 -11.73 4.83 2.13
C TYR A 26 -13.13 5.24 2.57
N VAL A 27 -13.26 6.42 3.16
CA VAL A 27 -14.56 7.02 3.49
C VAL A 27 -14.67 8.37 2.78
N GLY A 28 -15.57 8.43 1.79
CA GLY A 28 -15.83 9.66 1.04
C GLY A 28 -16.52 10.72 1.89
N LYS A 29 -16.32 11.99 1.55
CA LYS A 29 -16.82 13.15 2.30
C LYS A 29 -18.33 13.16 2.60
N ASN A 30 -19.15 12.50 1.77
CA ASN A 30 -20.60 12.42 1.96
C ASN A 30 -21.01 11.34 2.98
N LEU A 31 -20.05 10.58 3.51
CA LEU A 31 -20.24 9.49 4.45
C LEU A 31 -19.62 9.79 5.83
N THR A 32 -19.06 10.98 6.03
CA THR A 32 -18.54 11.46 7.31
C THR A 32 -19.40 12.61 7.84
N LYS A 33 -19.45 12.77 9.18
CA LYS A 33 -20.32 13.77 9.83
C LYS A 33 -19.88 15.21 9.55
N ASP A 34 -18.58 15.43 9.42
CA ASP A 34 -17.95 16.74 9.27
C ASP A 34 -17.53 17.03 7.82
N GLY A 35 -17.74 16.09 6.89
CA GLY A 35 -17.31 16.22 5.50
C GLY A 35 -15.83 15.89 5.26
N SER A 36 -15.10 15.44 6.28
CA SER A 36 -13.70 15.00 6.13
C SER A 36 -13.61 13.75 5.25
N VAL A 37 -12.53 13.62 4.46
CA VAL A 37 -12.20 12.38 3.75
C VAL A 37 -11.25 11.58 4.61
N MET A 38 -11.54 10.29 4.82
CA MET A 38 -10.66 9.41 5.59
C MET A 38 -10.06 8.35 4.67
N ILE A 39 -8.74 8.17 4.79
CA ILE A 39 -8.00 7.08 4.18
C ILE A 39 -7.13 6.43 5.25
N GLY A 40 -7.12 5.11 5.29
CA GLY A 40 -6.31 4.35 6.24
C GLY A 40 -6.23 2.89 5.82
N GLY A 41 -5.44 2.10 6.54
CA GLY A 41 -5.25 0.69 6.24
C GLY A 41 -4.19 0.08 7.14
N SER A 42 -4.04 -1.23 7.05
CA SER A 42 -2.92 -1.94 7.64
C SER A 42 -2.34 -2.87 6.58
N GLY A 43 -1.01 -2.88 6.47
CA GLY A 43 -0.28 -3.95 5.81
C GLY A 43 0.04 -5.03 6.83
N ASP A 44 -0.05 -6.30 6.44
CA ASP A 44 0.38 -7.43 7.26
C ASP A 44 1.80 -7.84 6.86
N GLU A 45 2.72 -6.87 6.91
CA GLU A 45 4.14 -6.96 6.52
C GLU A 45 5.00 -6.20 7.53
N VAL A 46 6.18 -6.76 7.86
CA VAL A 46 7.15 -6.13 8.77
C VAL A 46 8.00 -5.12 7.99
N SER A 47 7.42 -3.99 7.61
CA SER A 47 8.12 -2.93 6.88
C SER A 47 7.79 -1.53 7.38
N SER A 48 8.66 -0.57 7.04
CA SER A 48 8.36 0.85 7.25
C SER A 48 7.40 1.32 6.16
N HIS A 49 6.36 2.05 6.59
CA HIS A 49 5.30 2.55 5.71
C HIS A 49 5.07 4.03 5.96
N TRP A 50 4.86 4.81 4.90
CA TRP A 50 4.36 6.17 5.03
C TRP A 50 3.46 6.55 3.86
N LEU A 51 2.40 7.30 4.21
CA LEU A 51 1.55 7.97 3.24
C LEU A 51 2.25 9.24 2.78
N GLU A 52 2.37 9.43 1.47
CA GLU A 52 2.94 10.62 0.86
C GLU A 52 1.93 11.26 -0.10
N ILE A 53 1.89 12.59 -0.06
CA ILE A 53 1.15 13.41 -1.03
C ILE A 53 2.16 13.93 -2.04
N VAL A 54 2.22 13.31 -3.21
CA VAL A 54 3.12 13.76 -4.28
C VAL A 54 2.46 14.94 -4.99
N PRO A 55 3.14 16.11 -5.10
CA PRO A 55 2.59 17.26 -5.79
C PRO A 55 2.45 16.98 -7.30
N GLU A 56 1.57 17.74 -7.95
CA GLU A 56 1.54 17.75 -9.41
C GLU A 56 2.87 18.27 -9.97
N LYS A 57 3.25 17.79 -11.15
CA LYS A 57 4.53 18.14 -11.75
C LYS A 57 4.50 18.01 -13.27
N ASP A 58 5.07 19.01 -13.94
CA ASP A 58 5.45 18.92 -15.35
C ASP A 58 6.85 18.33 -15.50
N HIS A 59 7.02 17.46 -16.49
CA HIS A 59 8.28 16.80 -16.80
C HIS A 59 8.76 17.22 -18.21
N PRO A 60 10.02 17.66 -18.36
CA PRO A 60 10.60 17.91 -19.68
C PRO A 60 10.50 16.70 -20.61
N ALA A 61 10.42 16.94 -21.92
CA ALA A 61 10.40 15.86 -22.90
C ALA A 61 11.64 14.97 -22.78
N GLY A 62 11.42 13.65 -22.78
CA GLY A 62 12.50 12.66 -22.62
C GLY A 62 12.93 12.41 -21.17
N THR A 63 12.26 12.99 -20.17
CA THR A 63 12.53 12.69 -18.75
C THR A 63 12.30 11.20 -18.47
N THR A 64 13.23 10.58 -17.74
CA THR A 64 13.10 9.22 -17.22
C THR A 64 13.29 9.20 -15.70
N ILE A 65 12.78 8.15 -15.05
CA ILE A 65 13.09 7.84 -13.66
C ILE A 65 13.69 6.42 -13.56
N PRO A 66 14.65 6.21 -12.64
CA PRO A 66 15.08 4.87 -12.30
C PRO A 66 13.97 4.13 -11.56
N VAL A 67 13.75 2.87 -11.90
CA VAL A 67 12.84 1.97 -11.17
C VAL A 67 13.50 0.61 -11.04
N GLY A 68 13.47 0.04 -9.85
CA GLY A 68 14.09 -1.25 -9.53
C GLY A 68 14.62 -1.28 -8.11
N VAL A 69 15.36 -2.33 -7.80
CA VAL A 69 16.01 -2.57 -6.51
C VAL A 69 17.44 -3.05 -6.73
N THR A 70 18.32 -2.88 -5.74
CA THR A 70 19.71 -3.34 -5.81
C THR A 70 19.83 -4.84 -5.55
N GLU A 71 21.04 -5.37 -5.70
CA GLU A 71 21.40 -6.75 -5.34
C GLU A 71 21.42 -7.01 -3.83
N ASP A 72 21.42 -5.95 -3.00
CA ASP A 72 21.40 -6.04 -1.54
C ASP A 72 19.99 -6.31 -0.97
N ALA A 73 18.95 -6.25 -1.81
CA ALA A 73 17.57 -6.53 -1.39
C ALA A 73 17.32 -8.03 -1.22
N ASN A 74 16.39 -8.39 -0.32
CA ASN A 74 15.94 -9.78 -0.12
C ASN A 74 15.44 -10.42 -1.44
N MET A 75 14.74 -9.62 -2.25
CA MET A 75 14.38 -9.96 -3.62
C MET A 75 15.19 -9.08 -4.60
N PRO A 76 16.36 -9.53 -5.07
CA PRO A 76 17.26 -8.70 -5.85
C PRO A 76 16.72 -8.40 -7.26
N GLY A 77 17.12 -7.26 -7.81
CA GLY A 77 16.65 -6.75 -9.10
C GLY A 77 17.71 -5.94 -9.83
N LYS A 78 17.28 -5.22 -10.88
CA LYS A 78 18.11 -4.26 -11.61
C LYS A 78 17.33 -2.98 -11.83
N PHE A 79 18.01 -1.85 -11.79
CA PHE A 79 17.42 -0.58 -12.19
C PHE A 79 17.20 -0.53 -13.71
N ILE A 80 16.01 -0.13 -14.09
CA ILE A 80 15.65 0.25 -15.46
C ILE A 80 15.24 1.72 -15.48
N GLN A 81 15.29 2.33 -16.67
CA GLN A 81 14.78 3.69 -16.88
C GLN A 81 13.40 3.59 -17.50
N ILE A 82 12.41 4.24 -16.88
CA ILE A 82 11.07 4.37 -17.45
C ILE A 82 10.78 5.84 -17.78
N SER A 83 10.07 6.07 -18.87
CA SER A 83 9.71 7.43 -19.28
C SER A 83 8.66 8.05 -18.35
N GLN A 84 8.83 9.33 -18.04
CA GLN A 84 7.81 10.15 -17.41
C GLN A 84 6.88 10.75 -18.47
N ILE A 85 5.60 10.85 -18.14
CA ILE A 85 4.64 11.58 -18.96
C ILE A 85 4.84 13.09 -18.77
N GLY A 86 4.45 13.92 -19.73
CA GLY A 86 4.69 15.36 -19.69
C GLY A 86 4.08 16.08 -18.48
N HIS A 87 2.97 15.58 -17.93
CA HIS A 87 2.29 16.15 -16.77
C HIS A 87 1.74 15.05 -15.87
N THR A 88 2.07 15.09 -14.57
CA THR A 88 1.48 14.26 -13.53
C THR A 88 0.60 15.11 -12.62
N TYR A 89 -0.62 14.65 -12.36
CA TYR A 89 -1.49 15.27 -11.37
C TYR A 89 -1.02 14.96 -9.95
N ARG A 90 -1.42 15.78 -8.98
CA ARG A 90 -1.24 15.45 -7.56
C ARG A 90 -1.88 14.09 -7.25
N TYR A 91 -1.15 13.22 -6.55
CA TYR A 91 -1.64 11.92 -6.13
C TYR A 91 -1.19 11.54 -4.72
N LEU A 92 -1.90 10.58 -4.14
CA LEU A 92 -1.54 9.92 -2.88
C LEU A 92 -0.83 8.61 -3.21
N THR A 93 0.28 8.35 -2.52
CA THR A 93 0.99 7.07 -2.60
C THR A 93 1.28 6.53 -1.21
N MET A 94 1.37 5.22 -1.10
CA MET A 94 1.90 4.53 0.07
C MET A 94 3.23 3.94 -0.33
N ASN A 95 4.30 4.35 0.35
CA ASN A 95 5.61 3.79 0.13
C ASN A 95 5.90 2.71 1.18
N TYR A 96 6.66 1.70 0.76
CA TYR A 96 6.98 0.50 1.54
C TYR A 96 8.50 0.32 1.57
N SER A 97 9.06 -0.10 2.70
CA SER A 97 10.46 -0.51 2.76
C SER A 97 10.75 -1.57 3.81
N GLU A 98 11.37 -2.67 3.34
CA GLU A 98 11.81 -3.80 4.15
C GLU A 98 13.26 -3.64 4.67
N TYR A 99 13.91 -2.47 4.49
CA TYR A 99 15.31 -2.35 4.90
C TYR A 99 15.44 -2.23 6.43
N LEU A 100 16.17 -3.20 7.00
CA LEU A 100 16.64 -3.34 8.38
C LEU A 100 16.73 -2.00 9.13
N GLY A 101 15.63 -1.59 9.77
CA GLY A 101 15.53 -0.45 10.69
C GLY A 101 16.37 0.78 10.34
N PHE A 102 15.80 1.72 9.59
CA PHE A 102 16.26 3.12 9.46
C PHE A 102 17.77 3.29 9.13
N PRO A 103 18.13 3.16 7.84
CA PRO A 103 18.40 4.34 7.00
C PRO A 103 17.28 4.63 5.98
N PRO A 104 17.34 5.72 5.19
CA PRO A 104 16.34 6.01 4.16
C PRO A 104 16.12 4.78 3.29
N PRO A 105 14.85 4.46 3.00
CA PRO A 105 14.49 3.25 2.31
C PRO A 105 15.20 3.19 0.95
N LEU A 106 15.58 2.00 0.50
CA LEU A 106 15.95 1.74 -0.90
C LEU A 106 14.69 1.90 -1.77
N THR A 107 14.21 3.13 -1.89
CA THR A 107 13.13 3.50 -2.81
C THR A 107 13.74 3.77 -4.18
N ASN A 108 12.95 3.49 -5.20
CA ASN A 108 13.11 4.02 -6.54
C ASN A 108 12.94 5.54 -6.58
#